data_AF-A0A368FEJ5-F1
#
_entry.id   AF-A0A368FEJ5-F1
#
_cell.length_a   1.000
_cell.length_b   1.000
_cell.length_c   1.000
_cell.angle_alpha   90.00
_cell.angle_beta   90.00
_cell.angle_gamma   90.00
#
_symmetry.space_group_name_H-M   'P 1'
#
loop_
_entity.id
_entity.type
_entity.pdbx_description
1 polymer ?
#
loop_
_entity_poly.entity_id
_entity_poly.type
_entity_poly.pdbx_seq_one_letter_code
_entity_poly.pdbx_strand_id
1 'polypeptide(L)'
;MDCLHGNTSLHVGTTPSLYRITMDAAKKIENPSKSEKGKGRETMYDSWVKTFPSDTPGLPNMPVPGGGSDHAAFLTYAGVPVVDFTYKNATTRDTYPLYHTMYETPFLNEHLLDTDNFAVHRAVGQYWAELARYFTDEAVLPFNTTELANVIVKVN
;
A
#
# COMPACT_ATOMS: atom_id res chain seq x y z
N MET A 1 4.66 -3.70 9.87
CA MET A 1 4.29 -5.11 10.00
C MET A 1 3.87 -5.59 8.62
N ASP A 2 4.48 -6.68 8.17
CA ASP A 2 4.38 -7.13 6.78
C ASP A 2 3.31 -8.22 6.62
N CYS A 3 2.04 -7.88 6.84
CA CYS A 3 0.91 -8.79 6.58
C CYS A 3 -0.37 -8.05 6.17
N LEU A 4 -1.42 -8.78 5.76
CA LEU A 4 -2.73 -8.18 5.47
C LEU A 4 -3.49 -7.92 6.77
N HIS A 5 -3.81 -6.64 7.03
CA HIS A 5 -4.59 -6.23 8.20
C HIS A 5 -6.10 -6.19 7.95
N GLY A 6 -6.53 -6.51 6.73
CA GLY A 6 -7.92 -6.46 6.31
C GLY A 6 -8.05 -6.65 4.81
N ASN A 7 -9.24 -6.39 4.28
CA ASN A 7 -9.56 -6.61 2.87
C ASN A 7 -10.28 -5.42 2.21
N THR A 8 -10.32 -4.26 2.88
CA THR A 8 -11.07 -3.11 2.36
C THR A 8 -10.30 -2.38 1.25
N SER A 9 -9.06 -1.95 1.51
CA SER A 9 -8.30 -1.17 0.55
C SER A 9 -6.80 -1.20 0.82
N LEU A 10 -6.01 -0.90 -0.21
CA LEU A 10 -4.57 -0.72 -0.12
C LEU A 10 -4.23 0.44 0.82
N HIS A 11 -3.16 0.28 1.58
CA HIS A 11 -2.52 1.33 2.35
C HIS A 11 -1.01 1.26 2.14
N VAL A 12 -0.39 2.40 1.86
CA VAL A 12 1.04 2.49 1.56
C VAL A 12 1.67 3.55 2.44
N GLY A 13 2.72 3.19 3.17
CA GLY A 13 3.65 4.11 3.78
C GLY A 13 4.92 4.21 2.93
N THR A 14 5.34 5.41 2.58
CA THR A 14 6.55 5.61 1.76
C THR A 14 7.14 7.00 1.91
N THR A 15 8.25 7.26 1.22
CA THR A 15 8.88 8.58 1.12
C THR A 15 8.23 9.40 -0.02
N PRO A 16 8.20 10.74 0.08
CA PRO A 16 7.61 11.59 -0.97
C PRO A 16 8.16 11.35 -2.37
N SER A 17 9.44 10.99 -2.49
CA SER A 17 10.08 10.66 -3.76
C SER A 17 9.47 9.45 -4.48
N LEU A 18 8.68 8.64 -3.78
CA LEU A 18 8.06 7.41 -4.28
C LEU A 18 6.54 7.49 -4.45
N TYR A 19 5.90 8.60 -4.10
CA TYR A 19 4.44 8.74 -4.20
C TYR A 19 3.89 8.42 -5.59
N ARG A 20 4.57 8.91 -6.64
CA ARG A 20 4.11 8.68 -8.00
C ARG A 20 4.15 7.21 -8.39
N ILE A 21 5.27 6.53 -8.13
CA ILE A 21 5.45 5.15 -8.58
C ILE A 21 4.55 4.18 -7.84
N THR A 22 4.29 4.42 -6.56
CA THR A 22 3.36 3.61 -5.77
C THR A 22 1.92 3.73 -6.27
N MET A 23 1.50 4.93 -6.69
CA MET A 23 0.20 5.14 -7.32
C MET A 23 0.13 4.54 -8.74
N ASP A 24 1.17 4.73 -9.55
CA ASP A 24 1.18 4.26 -10.93
C ASP A 24 1.22 2.72 -11.01
N ALA A 25 1.85 2.05 -10.04
CA ALA A 25 1.72 0.60 -9.87
C ALA A 25 0.28 0.20 -9.49
N ALA A 26 -0.35 0.90 -8.52
CA ALA A 26 -1.70 0.56 -8.05
C ALA A 26 -2.78 0.76 -9.14
N LYS A 27 -2.58 1.70 -10.06
CA LYS A 27 -3.46 1.91 -11.23
C LYS A 27 -3.43 0.78 -12.24
N LYS A 28 -2.38 -0.06 -12.22
CA LYS A 28 -2.26 -1.20 -13.15
C LYS A 28 -2.86 -2.49 -12.60
N ILE A 29 -3.18 -2.54 -11.32
CA ILE A 29 -3.70 -3.74 -10.68
C ILE A 29 -5.21 -3.63 -10.56
N GLU A 30 -5.92 -4.65 -11.06
CA GLU A 30 -7.36 -4.77 -10.92
C GLU A 30 -7.77 -4.80 -9.44
N ASN A 31 -8.89 -4.15 -9.12
CA ASN A 31 -9.42 -4.14 -7.77
C ASN A 31 -9.92 -5.55 -7.37
N PRO A 32 -9.40 -6.14 -6.28
CA PRO A 32 -9.83 -7.47 -5.85
C PRO A 32 -11.27 -7.51 -5.33
N SER A 33 -11.84 -6.36 -4.94
CA SER A 33 -13.21 -6.31 -4.39
C SER A 33 -14.26 -6.18 -5.49
N LYS A 34 -15.08 -7.22 -5.67
CA LYS A 34 -16.26 -7.20 -6.57
C LYS A 34 -17.22 -6.06 -6.24
N SER A 35 -17.42 -5.76 -4.96
CA SER A 35 -18.33 -4.68 -4.53
C SER A 35 -17.80 -3.29 -4.87
N GLU A 36 -16.47 -3.12 -4.90
CA GLU A 36 -15.84 -1.87 -5.27
C GLU A 36 -15.83 -1.68 -6.78
N LYS A 37 -15.56 -2.75 -7.55
CA LYS A 37 -15.75 -2.78 -9.01
C LYS A 37 -17.18 -2.43 -9.41
N GLY A 38 -18.18 -2.97 -8.71
CA GLY A 38 -19.60 -2.60 -8.92
C GLY A 38 -19.92 -1.11 -8.68
N LYS A 39 -19.04 -0.36 -8.00
CA LYS A 39 -19.12 1.10 -7.81
C LYS A 39 -18.24 1.88 -8.80
N GLY A 40 -17.75 1.24 -9.86
CA GLY A 40 -16.88 1.81 -10.88
C GLY A 40 -15.43 2.03 -10.41
N ARG A 41 -14.96 1.29 -9.39
CA ARG A 41 -13.57 1.33 -8.92
C ARG A 41 -12.81 0.13 -9.46
N GLU A 42 -12.31 0.26 -10.67
CA GLU A 42 -11.73 -0.86 -11.44
C GLU A 42 -10.33 -1.25 -10.96
N THR A 43 -9.57 -0.33 -10.38
CA THR A 43 -8.19 -0.54 -9.96
C THR A 43 -8.01 -0.47 -8.44
N MET A 44 -6.91 -1.02 -7.93
CA MET A 44 -6.54 -0.85 -6.52
C MET A 44 -6.45 0.63 -6.13
N TYR A 45 -5.93 1.47 -7.03
CA TYR A 45 -5.83 2.91 -6.85
C TYR A 45 -7.21 3.58 -6.64
N ASP A 46 -8.24 3.18 -7.39
CA ASP A 46 -9.57 3.80 -7.31
C ASP A 46 -10.25 3.61 -5.96
N SER A 47 -10.05 2.44 -5.32
CA SER A 47 -10.48 2.22 -3.93
C SER A 47 -9.55 2.90 -2.95
N TRP A 48 -8.24 2.87 -3.17
CA TRP A 48 -7.24 3.43 -2.27
C TRP A 48 -7.44 4.93 -2.05
N VAL A 49 -7.48 5.72 -3.12
CA VAL A 49 -7.59 7.19 -3.05
C VAL A 49 -8.87 7.65 -2.36
N LYS A 50 -9.96 6.86 -2.46
CA LYS A 50 -11.23 7.16 -1.77
C LYS A 50 -11.24 6.72 -0.32
N THR A 51 -10.53 5.64 0.01
CA THR A 51 -10.56 5.04 1.35
C THR A 51 -9.62 5.77 2.30
N PHE A 52 -8.43 6.16 1.82
CA PHE A 52 -7.43 6.89 2.58
C PHE A 52 -7.03 8.15 1.81
N PRO A 53 -7.90 9.18 1.72
CA PRO A 53 -7.57 10.42 1.04
C PRO A 53 -6.53 11.23 1.84
N SER A 54 -5.68 11.98 1.15
CA SER A 54 -4.89 13.06 1.75
C SER A 54 -5.63 14.41 1.63
N ASP A 55 -5.06 15.46 2.22
CA ASP A 55 -5.55 16.83 2.05
C ASP A 55 -5.38 17.35 0.61
N THR A 56 -4.54 16.70 -0.20
CA THR A 56 -4.37 17.05 -1.62
C THR A 56 -5.37 16.26 -2.47
N PRO A 57 -6.27 16.93 -3.20
CA PRO A 57 -7.27 16.24 -4.02
C PRO A 57 -6.63 15.27 -5.02
N GLY A 58 -7.14 14.04 -5.04
CA GLY A 58 -6.65 12.99 -5.93
C GLY A 58 -5.36 12.30 -5.47
N LEU A 59 -4.81 12.64 -4.30
CA LEU A 59 -3.65 11.96 -3.72
C LEU A 59 -4.09 11.14 -2.50
N PRO A 60 -3.78 9.84 -2.42
CA PRO A 60 -4.00 9.07 -1.20
C PRO A 60 -3.03 9.51 -0.10
N ASN A 61 -3.44 9.34 1.15
CA ASN A 61 -2.55 9.51 2.30
C ASN A 61 -1.46 8.43 2.26
N MET A 62 -0.20 8.88 2.22
CA MET A 62 1.00 8.05 2.20
C MET A 62 1.98 8.53 3.27
N PRO A 63 1.81 8.12 4.54
CA PRO A 63 2.71 8.55 5.60
C PRO A 63 4.12 7.99 5.41
N VAL A 64 5.13 8.67 5.95
CA VAL A 64 6.46 8.08 6.09
C VAL A 64 6.35 6.91 7.08
N PRO A 65 6.79 5.69 6.71
CA PRO A 65 6.61 4.54 7.58
C PRO A 65 7.57 4.64 8.77
N GLY A 66 7.08 4.23 9.93
CA GLY A 66 7.81 4.29 11.21
C GLY A 66 8.67 3.05 11.43
N GLY A 67 8.70 2.56 12.67
CA GLY A 67 9.26 1.25 13.01
C GLY A 67 8.23 0.12 12.94
N GLY A 68 8.67 -1.12 13.25
CA GLY A 68 7.77 -2.28 13.38
C GLY A 68 7.70 -3.21 12.16
N SER A 69 8.68 -3.10 11.27
CA SER A 69 8.98 -4.03 10.18
C SER A 69 10.47 -3.93 9.80
N ASP A 70 10.92 -4.82 8.92
CA ASP A 70 12.33 -4.89 8.50
C ASP A 70 12.80 -3.67 7.69
N HIS A 71 11.87 -2.94 7.05
CA HIS A 71 12.19 -1.74 6.27
C HIS A 71 12.81 -0.61 7.12
N ALA A 72 12.64 -0.62 8.45
CA ALA A 72 13.00 0.50 9.31
C ALA A 72 14.49 0.85 9.25
N ALA A 73 15.37 -0.15 9.24
CA ALA A 73 16.82 0.07 9.16
C ALA A 73 17.24 0.60 7.77
N PHE A 74 16.55 0.19 6.71
CA PHE A 74 16.80 0.72 5.37
C PHE A 74 16.49 2.21 5.30
N LEU A 75 15.36 2.63 5.84
CA LEU A 75 14.95 4.03 5.82
C LEU A 75 15.76 4.91 6.79
N THR A 76 15.86 4.49 8.07
CA THR A 76 16.36 5.36 9.15
C THR A 76 17.87 5.31 9.35
N TYR A 77 18.53 4.23 8.93
CA TYR A 77 19.98 4.06 9.08
C TYR A 77 20.70 4.11 7.73
N ALA A 78 20.26 3.32 6.75
CA ALA A 78 20.95 3.23 5.46
C ALA A 78 20.58 4.37 4.48
N GLY A 79 19.50 5.13 4.75
CA GLY A 79 19.03 6.20 3.87
C GLY A 79 18.45 5.69 2.54
N VAL A 80 17.98 4.45 2.51
CA VAL A 80 17.36 3.83 1.33
C VAL A 80 15.85 4.09 1.35
N PRO A 81 15.27 4.70 0.31
CA PRO A 81 13.82 4.88 0.21
C PRO A 81 13.08 3.54 0.24
N VAL A 82 11.97 3.48 0.98
CA VAL A 82 11.18 2.25 1.17
C VAL A 82 9.73 2.43 0.75
N VAL A 83 9.09 1.33 0.36
CA VAL A 83 7.63 1.22 0.23
C VAL A 83 7.18 0.13 1.19
N ASP A 84 6.43 0.52 2.22
CA ASP A 84 5.73 -0.37 3.15
C ASP A 84 4.26 -0.39 2.75
N PHE A 85 3.67 -1.55 2.48
CA PHE A 85 2.31 -1.63 1.98
C PHE A 85 1.56 -2.85 2.50
N THR A 86 0.24 -2.68 2.65
CA THR A 86 -0.68 -3.71 3.13
C THR A 86 -2.10 -3.43 2.60
N TYR A 87 -3.01 -4.41 2.71
CA TYR A 87 -4.44 -4.11 2.75
C TYR A 87 -4.90 -3.95 4.19
N LYS A 88 -5.67 -2.90 4.46
CA LYS A 88 -6.25 -2.66 5.79
C LYS A 88 -7.73 -2.32 5.70
N ASN A 89 -8.43 -2.51 6.81
CA ASN A 89 -9.82 -2.06 6.94
C ASN A 89 -9.88 -0.54 7.06
N ALA A 90 -10.90 0.07 6.44
CA ALA A 90 -11.06 1.53 6.44
C ALA A 90 -11.20 2.14 7.84
N THR A 91 -11.74 1.37 8.79
CA THR A 91 -12.07 1.82 10.15
C THR A 91 -11.03 1.40 11.20
N THR A 92 -10.10 0.52 10.84
CA THR A 92 -9.09 0.02 11.78
C THR A 92 -7.92 1.00 11.85
N ARG A 93 -7.55 1.38 13.08
CA ARG A 93 -6.45 2.34 13.32
C ARG A 93 -5.08 1.67 13.43
N ASP A 94 -5.05 0.43 13.92
CA ASP A 94 -3.82 -0.34 14.15
C ASP A 94 -3.84 -1.67 13.38
N THR A 95 -3.77 -2.79 14.10
CA THR A 95 -3.74 -4.17 13.59
C THR A 95 -5.14 -4.82 13.60
N TYR A 96 -5.21 -6.08 13.20
CA TYR A 96 -6.41 -6.92 13.19
C TYR A 96 -6.55 -7.72 14.49
N PRO A 97 -7.77 -8.17 14.86
CA PRO A 97 -8.04 -8.75 16.19
C PRO A 97 -7.24 -10.00 16.58
N LEU A 98 -6.71 -10.74 15.60
CA LEU A 98 -6.04 -12.02 15.85
C LEU A 98 -4.52 -11.93 15.84
N TYR A 99 -3.96 -10.74 15.60
CA TYR A 99 -2.52 -10.52 15.54
C TYR A 99 -1.77 -11.04 16.78
N HIS A 100 -0.68 -11.77 16.57
CA HIS A 100 0.16 -12.39 17.59
C HIS A 100 -0.59 -13.36 18.53
N THR A 101 -1.63 -14.02 18.01
CA THR A 101 -2.37 -15.05 18.75
C THR A 101 -2.24 -16.41 18.07
N MET A 102 -2.59 -17.47 18.78
CA MET A 102 -2.68 -18.82 18.20
C MET A 102 -3.79 -18.95 17.13
N TYR A 103 -4.60 -17.91 16.93
CA TYR A 103 -5.70 -17.90 15.96
C TYR A 103 -5.28 -17.35 14.59
N GLU A 104 -4.02 -16.95 14.42
CA GLU A 104 -3.43 -16.65 13.11
C GLU A 104 -3.17 -17.93 12.32
N THR A 105 -4.25 -18.52 11.83
CA THR A 105 -4.24 -19.79 11.12
C THR A 105 -4.63 -19.59 9.66
N PRO A 106 -4.33 -20.54 8.76
CA PRO A 106 -4.80 -20.48 7.36
C PRO A 106 -6.31 -20.25 7.25
N PHE A 107 -7.08 -20.79 8.19
CA PHE A 107 -8.53 -20.61 8.29
C PHE A 107 -8.95 -19.11 8.28
N LEU A 108 -8.20 -18.25 8.95
CA LEU A 108 -8.47 -16.80 8.97
C LEU A 108 -8.47 -16.22 7.55
N ASN A 109 -7.49 -16.59 6.73
CA ASN A 109 -7.39 -16.08 5.37
C ASN A 109 -8.43 -16.72 4.45
N GLU A 110 -8.57 -18.04 4.52
CA GLU A 110 -9.45 -18.82 3.64
C GLU A 110 -10.94 -18.55 3.87
N HIS A 111 -11.33 -18.25 5.12
CA HIS A 111 -12.75 -18.19 5.49
C HIS A 111 -13.23 -16.84 6.01
N LEU A 112 -12.33 -15.91 6.35
CA LEU A 112 -12.73 -14.62 6.94
C LEU A 112 -12.15 -13.40 6.21
N LEU A 113 -10.84 -13.38 5.90
CA LEU A 113 -10.18 -12.21 5.32
C LEU A 113 -10.24 -12.16 3.79
N ASP A 114 -9.89 -13.24 3.10
CA ASP A 114 -9.70 -13.25 1.65
C ASP A 114 -10.47 -14.39 0.97
N THR A 115 -11.77 -14.40 1.24
CA THR A 115 -12.69 -15.48 0.90
C THR A 115 -13.02 -15.60 -0.59
N ASP A 116 -12.65 -14.60 -1.40
CA ASP A 116 -12.82 -14.64 -2.85
C ASP A 116 -11.58 -15.22 -3.52
N ASN A 117 -11.27 -16.47 -3.19
CA ASN A 117 -10.20 -17.24 -3.83
C ASN A 117 -8.82 -16.55 -3.76
N PHE A 118 -8.49 -15.96 -2.59
CA PHE A 118 -7.26 -15.21 -2.36
C PHE A 118 -7.06 -14.00 -3.29
N ALA A 119 -8.16 -13.36 -3.73
CA ALA A 119 -8.10 -12.22 -4.63
C ALA A 119 -7.28 -11.05 -4.07
N VAL A 120 -7.36 -10.76 -2.76
CA VAL A 120 -6.59 -9.67 -2.14
C VAL A 120 -5.10 -10.01 -2.12
N HIS A 121 -4.73 -11.22 -1.70
CA HIS A 121 -3.33 -11.67 -1.74
C HIS A 121 -2.78 -11.64 -3.15
N ARG A 122 -3.56 -12.09 -4.15
CA ARG A 122 -3.17 -12.02 -5.56
C ARG A 122 -2.92 -10.58 -6.00
N ALA A 123 -3.82 -9.66 -5.68
CA ALA A 123 -3.68 -8.25 -6.04
C ALA A 123 -2.46 -7.60 -5.37
N VAL A 124 -2.21 -7.89 -4.09
CA VAL A 124 -1.01 -7.43 -3.37
C VAL A 124 0.27 -8.00 -3.98
N GLY A 125 0.28 -9.28 -4.36
CA GLY A 125 1.41 -9.90 -5.06
C GLY A 125 1.68 -9.27 -6.42
N GLN A 126 0.62 -8.97 -7.19
CA GLN A 126 0.75 -8.26 -8.47
C GLN A 126 1.26 -6.83 -8.28
N TYR A 127 0.79 -6.12 -7.26
CA TYR A 127 1.26 -4.78 -6.92
C TYR A 127 2.75 -4.78 -6.58
N TRP A 128 3.19 -5.74 -5.76
CA TRP A 128 4.59 -5.89 -5.42
C TRP A 128 5.46 -6.20 -6.64
N ALA A 129 5.02 -7.13 -7.50
CA ALA A 129 5.73 -7.47 -8.73
C ALA A 129 5.82 -6.27 -9.70
N GLU A 130 4.76 -5.47 -9.80
CA GLU A 130 4.74 -4.28 -10.66
C GLU A 130 5.68 -3.17 -10.14
N LEU A 131 5.74 -2.98 -8.81
CA LEU A 131 6.76 -2.11 -8.20
C LEU A 131 8.17 -2.60 -8.56
N ALA A 132 8.44 -3.89 -8.38
CA ALA A 132 9.75 -4.47 -8.72
C ALA A 132 10.08 -4.23 -10.20
N ARG A 133 9.13 -4.50 -11.11
CA ARG A 133 9.28 -4.27 -12.55
C ARG A 133 9.66 -2.83 -12.87
N TYR A 134 9.02 -1.84 -12.23
CA TYR A 134 9.39 -0.43 -12.42
C TYR A 134 10.81 -0.11 -11.98
N PHE A 135 11.34 -0.76 -10.94
CA PHE A 135 12.70 -0.53 -10.47
C PHE A 135 13.76 -1.33 -11.25
N THR A 136 13.37 -2.44 -11.89
CA THR A 136 14.30 -3.29 -12.65
C THR A 136 14.37 -2.95 -14.12
N ASP A 137 13.24 -2.54 -14.73
CA ASP A 137 13.12 -2.49 -16.19
C ASP A 137 13.16 -1.06 -16.75
N GLU A 138 12.87 -0.04 -15.92
CA GLU A 138 12.89 1.36 -16.39
C GLU A 138 14.33 1.86 -16.55
N ALA A 139 14.60 2.50 -17.69
CA ALA A 139 15.92 3.06 -17.98
C ALA A 139 16.32 4.21 -17.02
N VAL A 140 15.31 4.88 -16.44
CA VAL A 140 15.48 5.97 -15.47
C VAL A 140 14.76 5.55 -14.20
N LEU A 141 15.46 5.65 -13.06
CA LEU A 141 14.87 5.31 -11.76
C LEU A 141 13.61 6.16 -11.51
N PRO A 142 12.48 5.55 -11.09
CA PRO A 142 11.18 6.21 -11.02
C PRO A 142 11.02 7.09 -9.75
N PHE A 143 12.09 7.79 -9.36
CA PHE A 143 12.06 8.76 -8.26
C PHE A 143 11.55 10.12 -8.74
N ASN A 144 10.74 10.78 -7.91
CA ASN A 144 10.30 12.16 -8.12
C ASN A 144 10.85 13.08 -7.02
N THR A 145 12.01 13.67 -7.25
CA THR A 145 12.66 14.57 -6.28
C THR A 145 11.90 15.89 -6.09
N THR A 146 11.09 16.30 -7.06
CA THR A 146 10.24 17.49 -6.95
C THR A 146 9.18 17.32 -5.86
N GLU A 147 8.59 16.13 -5.71
CA GLU A 147 7.64 15.84 -4.63
C GLU A 147 8.31 15.94 -3.26
N LEU A 148 9.55 15.43 -3.15
CA LEU A 148 10.34 15.56 -1.93
C LEU A 148 10.64 17.05 -1.61
N ALA A 149 11.06 17.83 -2.61
CA ALA A 149 11.30 19.25 -2.43
C ALA A 149 10.03 20.01 -1.97
N ASN A 150 8.88 19.69 -2.57
CA ASN A 150 7.59 20.31 -2.21
C ASN A 150 7.21 20.02 -0.76
N VAL A 151 7.42 18.79 -0.28
CA VAL A 151 7.14 18.43 1.12
C VAL A 151 8.08 19.16 2.06
N ILE A 152 9.38 19.25 1.74
CA ILE A 152 10.36 19.96 2.57
C ILE A 152 10.02 21.45 2.70
N VAL A 153 9.62 22.11 1.60
CA VAL A 153 9.28 23.54 1.62
C VAL A 153 8.03 23.83 2.46
N LYS A 154 7.04 22.91 2.47
CA LYS A 154 5.82 23.04 3.28
C LYS A 154 6.06 22.90 4.80
N VAL A 155 7.24 22.44 5.22
CA VAL A 155 7.60 22.25 6.64
C VAL A 155 8.19 23.55 7.26
N ASN A 156 8.28 24.64 6.49
CA ASN A 156 8.56 26.00 6.98
C ASN A 156 7.28 26.83 7.11
#